data_AF-A0A928WXU7-F1
#
_entry.id   AF-A0A928WXU7-F1
#
_cell.length_a   1.000
_cell.length_b   1.000
_cell.length_c   1.000
_cell.angle_alpha   90.00
_cell.angle_beta   90.00
_cell.angle_gamma   90.00
#
_symmetry.space_group_name_H-M   'P 1'
#
loop_
_entity.id
_entity.type
_entity.pdbx_description
1 polymer ?
#
loop_
_entity_poly.entity_id
_entity_poly.type
_entity_poly.pdbx_seq_one_letter_code
_entity_poly.pdbx_strand_id
1 'polypeptide(L)'
;MPLSSDYREAYYPPLGSKYAGEHRWIRDYLRQALSLAIDQGGWGRCFGPNYGMQLAQDVLTPDILLLSTRQLAQDVVYSCYTEAVVYLVIEITYPEQDAVDREFRRSRYEQAEVQHYWIVDPAKQQFEFWQWSPDGYQLGTIDPDGCYRGIGNMSFSPEIFWLNMQENQSPYTQKLPAFTSTDRDKEWAFRKEPGTELSYGSLPFVPMVGLNPVSISPEQFISWCPETKLESGPFPLIGGETGTRNAIAMLLMSLGLVETVKLISGYEWVRVLRRVTREQQQDAERKSQWWQQAREIAQRLVTEHKVGGVGLIGSLLSEHPLNRWSQIHLLLWDVPNEFKKWVFMETVPEDIPVKLTEAVWALPGDWQEIAERMETLAGRGKPHGPRPQERMVFHWLDTD
;
A
#
# COMPACT_ATOMS: atom_id res chain seq x y z
N MET A 1 25.59 2.70 -6.84
CA MET A 1 25.86 1.83 -8.00
C MET A 1 25.41 2.60 -9.24
N PRO A 2 26.21 2.71 -10.30
CA PRO A 2 25.82 3.59 -11.39
C PRO A 2 25.09 2.75 -12.44
N LEU A 3 23.85 3.15 -12.75
CA LEU A 3 22.97 2.54 -13.76
C LEU A 3 23.70 2.36 -15.10
N SER A 4 23.15 1.52 -16.01
CA SER A 4 23.69 1.44 -17.39
C SER A 4 23.78 2.84 -17.99
N SER A 5 24.75 3.07 -18.89
CA SER A 5 24.93 4.38 -19.56
C SER A 5 23.61 4.90 -20.13
N ASP A 6 22.82 4.00 -20.70
CA ASP A 6 21.55 4.27 -21.35
C ASP A 6 20.49 4.80 -20.37
N TYR A 7 20.56 4.40 -19.09
CA TYR A 7 19.70 4.91 -18.02
C TYR A 7 20.22 6.18 -17.34
N ARG A 8 21.52 6.50 -17.49
CA ARG A 8 22.08 7.77 -16.98
C ARG A 8 21.76 8.95 -17.87
N GLU A 9 21.58 8.69 -19.17
CA GLU A 9 21.30 9.73 -20.17
C GLU A 9 19.79 9.97 -20.37
N ALA A 10 18.94 9.02 -19.95
CA ALA A 10 17.52 9.27 -19.77
C ALA A 10 17.32 10.15 -18.52
N TYR A 11 16.62 11.28 -18.67
CA TYR A 11 16.33 12.27 -17.62
C TYR A 11 15.33 11.75 -16.57
N TYR A 12 15.57 10.56 -16.01
CA TYR A 12 14.84 10.06 -14.85
C TYR A 12 15.80 10.13 -13.66
N PRO A 13 15.58 11.04 -12.70
CA PRO A 13 16.43 11.08 -11.52
C PRO A 13 16.40 9.69 -10.87
N PRO A 14 17.57 9.10 -10.59
CA PRO A 14 17.65 7.74 -10.07
C PRO A 14 16.95 7.71 -8.71
N LEU A 15 15.79 7.05 -8.67
CA LEU A 15 15.05 6.68 -7.46
C LEU A 15 14.67 7.87 -6.56
N GLY A 16 13.66 8.62 -6.99
CA GLY A 16 12.94 9.59 -6.15
C GLY A 16 13.11 11.04 -6.61
N SER A 17 12.08 11.85 -6.34
CA SER A 17 12.09 13.27 -6.65
C SER A 17 12.83 14.09 -5.59
N LYS A 18 13.62 15.09 -6.00
CA LYS A 18 14.15 16.09 -5.07
C LYS A 18 13.06 16.94 -4.42
N TYR A 19 11.85 16.94 -4.99
CA TYR A 19 10.67 17.63 -4.48
C TYR A 19 9.82 16.75 -3.56
N ALA A 20 10.21 15.51 -3.26
CA ALA A 20 9.42 14.57 -2.45
C ALA A 20 9.06 15.10 -1.05
N GLY A 21 9.92 15.92 -0.45
CA GLY A 21 9.64 16.57 0.84
C GLY A 21 8.53 17.61 0.74
N GLU A 22 8.61 18.50 -0.25
CA GLU A 22 7.61 19.54 -0.52
C GLU A 22 6.26 18.94 -0.92
N HIS A 23 6.27 17.96 -1.83
CA HIS A 23 5.10 17.20 -2.23
C HIS A 23 4.39 16.59 -1.02
N ARG A 24 5.13 15.88 -0.17
CA ARG A 24 4.60 15.29 1.06
C ARG A 24 3.99 16.33 1.99
N TRP A 25 4.67 17.45 2.21
CA TRP A 25 4.17 18.50 3.09
C TRP A 25 2.88 19.13 2.57
N ILE A 26 2.81 19.48 1.29
CA ILE A 26 1.61 20.04 0.66
C ILE A 26 0.46 19.04 0.74
N ARG A 27 0.72 17.77 0.41
CA ARG A 27 -0.28 16.70 0.48
C ARG A 27 -0.84 16.54 1.89
N ASP A 28 0.03 16.38 2.87
CA ASP A 28 -0.38 16.10 4.23
C ASP A 28 -1.15 17.30 4.80
N TYR A 29 -0.73 18.51 4.48
CA TYR A 29 -1.41 19.74 4.88
C TYR A 29 -2.77 19.91 4.21
N LEU A 30 -2.85 19.75 2.89
CA LEU A 30 -4.09 19.82 2.11
C LEU A 30 -5.10 18.77 2.57
N ARG A 31 -4.65 17.52 2.77
CA ARG A 31 -5.50 16.44 3.26
C ARG A 31 -6.07 16.77 4.64
N GLN A 32 -5.26 17.31 5.55
CA GLN A 32 -5.72 17.71 6.89
C GLN A 32 -6.75 18.84 6.84
N ALA A 33 -6.46 19.91 6.11
CA ALA A 33 -7.38 21.05 5.98
C ALA A 33 -8.70 20.64 5.31
N LEU A 34 -8.63 19.83 4.25
CA LEU A 34 -9.79 19.30 3.55
C LEU A 34 -10.60 18.36 4.45
N SER A 35 -9.95 17.42 5.15
CA SER A 35 -10.62 16.48 6.06
C SER A 35 -11.36 17.22 7.17
N LEU A 36 -10.75 18.26 7.75
CA LEU A 36 -11.40 19.07 8.78
C LEU A 36 -12.69 19.70 8.29
N ALA A 37 -12.67 20.33 7.11
CA ALA A 37 -13.84 20.97 6.54
C ALA A 37 -14.94 19.95 6.18
N ILE A 38 -14.55 18.78 5.69
CA ILE A 38 -15.48 17.69 5.33
C ILE A 38 -16.11 17.06 6.57
N ASP A 39 -15.33 16.83 7.62
CA ASP A 39 -15.82 16.28 8.89
C ASP A 39 -16.79 17.28 9.57
N GLN A 40 -16.48 18.58 9.52
CA GLN A 40 -17.37 19.64 9.97
C GLN A 40 -18.67 19.70 9.14
N GLY A 41 -18.55 19.50 7.83
CA GLY A 41 -19.69 19.47 6.91
C GLY A 41 -20.48 18.15 6.89
N GLY A 42 -19.97 17.09 7.52
CA GLY A 42 -20.54 15.75 7.45
C GLY A 42 -20.57 15.16 6.03
N TRP A 43 -19.76 15.68 5.10
CA TRP A 43 -19.95 15.49 3.66
C TRP A 43 -19.31 14.21 3.09
N GLY A 44 -18.39 13.58 3.83
CA GLY A 44 -17.71 12.38 3.37
C GLY A 44 -16.42 12.10 4.13
N ARG A 45 -15.47 11.43 3.47
CA ARG A 45 -14.16 11.11 4.06
C ARG A 45 -13.03 11.14 3.04
N CYS A 46 -11.90 11.72 3.43
CA CYS A 46 -10.67 11.67 2.65
C CYS A 46 -9.84 10.41 2.94
N PHE A 47 -9.21 9.87 1.90
CA PHE A 47 -8.22 8.80 1.97
C PHE A 47 -6.97 9.17 1.16
N GLY A 48 -5.94 8.32 1.22
CA GLY A 48 -4.65 8.52 0.56
C GLY A 48 -3.49 8.72 1.54
N PRO A 49 -2.24 8.69 1.06
CA PRO A 49 -1.82 8.35 -0.31
C PRO A 49 -1.82 6.85 -0.61
N ASN A 50 -1.86 6.00 0.42
CA ASN A 50 -1.72 4.54 0.29
C ASN A 50 -3.08 3.81 0.18
N TYR A 51 -4.04 4.43 -0.51
CA TYR A 51 -5.39 3.88 -0.64
C TYR A 51 -5.76 3.74 -2.10
N GLY A 52 -6.06 2.51 -2.53
CA GLY A 52 -6.36 2.19 -3.92
C GLY A 52 -7.77 2.63 -4.34
N MET A 53 -7.88 3.14 -5.56
CA MET A 53 -9.15 3.29 -6.26
C MET A 53 -9.15 2.31 -7.42
N GLN A 54 -9.97 1.28 -7.33
CA GLN A 54 -10.13 0.30 -8.39
C GLN A 54 -11.06 0.85 -9.47
N LEU A 55 -10.52 1.00 -10.67
CA LEU A 55 -11.24 1.41 -11.87
C LEU A 55 -11.16 0.27 -12.90
N ALA A 56 -12.22 -0.54 -12.98
CA ALA A 56 -12.25 -1.75 -13.78
C ALA A 56 -11.06 -2.70 -13.45
N GLN A 57 -10.10 -2.84 -14.37
CA GLN A 57 -8.91 -3.69 -14.22
C GLN A 57 -7.70 -2.94 -13.65
N ASP A 58 -7.79 -1.62 -13.50
CA ASP A 58 -6.71 -0.79 -12.98
C ASP A 58 -6.96 -0.46 -11.51
N VAL A 59 -5.87 -0.31 -10.76
CA VAL A 59 -5.92 0.27 -9.41
C VAL A 59 -5.01 1.49 -9.40
N LEU A 60 -5.61 2.66 -9.21
CA LEU A 60 -4.88 3.92 -9.09
C LEU A 60 -4.69 4.25 -7.60
N THR A 61 -3.60 4.93 -7.26
CA THR A 61 -3.32 5.40 -5.88
C THR A 61 -3.13 6.92 -5.92
N PRO A 62 -4.23 7.70 -5.90
CA PRO A 62 -4.12 9.15 -5.91
C PRO A 62 -3.48 9.70 -4.62
N ASP A 63 -2.95 10.92 -4.67
CA ASP A 63 -2.45 11.61 -3.47
C ASP A 63 -3.52 11.79 -2.39
N ILE A 64 -4.69 12.27 -2.81
CA ILE A 64 -5.87 12.41 -1.96
C ILE A 64 -7.09 12.00 -2.77
N LEU A 65 -7.96 11.21 -2.17
CA LEU A 65 -9.28 10.93 -2.72
C LEU A 65 -10.35 11.23 -1.68
N LEU A 66 -11.54 11.56 -2.14
CA LEU A 66 -12.70 11.86 -1.31
C LEU A 66 -13.91 11.05 -1.80
N LEU A 67 -14.50 10.32 -0.87
CA LEU A 67 -15.81 9.69 -1.05
C LEU A 67 -16.84 10.49 -0.25
N SER A 68 -17.92 10.87 -0.92
CA SER A 68 -19.09 11.51 -0.28
C SER A 68 -19.80 10.55 0.66
N THR A 69 -20.54 11.07 1.63
CA THR A 69 -21.35 10.26 2.58
C THR A 69 -22.30 9.29 1.85
N ARG A 70 -22.85 9.70 0.71
CA ARG A 70 -23.69 8.84 -0.14
C ARG A 70 -22.92 7.66 -0.75
N GLN A 71 -21.65 7.84 -1.12
CA GLN A 71 -20.81 6.74 -1.61
C GLN A 71 -20.38 5.85 -0.44
N LEU A 72 -20.05 6.42 0.73
CA LEU A 72 -19.69 5.64 1.92
C LEU A 72 -20.82 4.68 2.34
N ALA A 73 -22.08 5.10 2.18
CA ALA A 73 -23.25 4.29 2.50
C ALA A 73 -23.52 3.12 1.52
N GLN A 74 -22.71 2.93 0.47
CA GLN A 74 -22.89 1.89 -0.55
C GLN A 74 -22.07 0.61 -0.32
N ASP A 75 -21.37 0.48 0.82
CA ASP A 75 -20.54 -0.69 1.17
C ASP A 75 -19.40 -0.96 0.16
N VAL A 76 -18.85 0.12 -0.41
CA VAL A 76 -17.79 0.12 -1.45
C VAL A 76 -16.41 0.48 -0.89
N VAL A 77 -16.26 0.56 0.44
CA VAL A 77 -15.08 1.08 1.13
C VAL A 77 -14.45 -0.04 1.95
N TYR A 78 -13.23 -0.40 1.59
CA TYR A 78 -12.49 -1.48 2.24
C TYR A 78 -11.30 -0.94 3.05
N SER A 79 -10.51 -1.84 3.62
CA SER A 79 -9.40 -1.46 4.51
C SER A 79 -8.31 -0.63 3.81
N CYS A 80 -8.07 -0.87 2.53
CA CYS A 80 -6.97 -0.27 1.76
C CYS A 80 -7.35 0.13 0.33
N TYR A 81 -8.62 -0.04 -0.07
CA TYR A 81 -9.08 0.31 -1.40
C TYR A 81 -10.59 0.58 -1.46
N THR A 82 -11.05 1.16 -2.56
CA THR A 82 -12.47 1.29 -2.89
C THR A 82 -12.75 0.82 -4.30
N GLU A 83 -13.92 0.24 -4.52
CA GLU A 83 -14.44 -0.16 -5.84
C GLU A 83 -15.33 0.91 -6.46
N ALA A 84 -15.47 2.07 -5.80
CA ALA A 84 -16.25 3.18 -6.31
C ALA A 84 -15.37 4.16 -7.10
N VAL A 85 -15.95 4.71 -8.17
CA VAL A 85 -15.51 5.98 -8.73
C VAL A 85 -15.70 7.04 -7.64
N VAL A 86 -14.59 7.59 -7.14
CA VAL A 86 -14.59 8.54 -6.03
C VAL A 86 -15.13 9.90 -6.48
N TYR A 87 -15.58 10.72 -5.53
CA TYR A 87 -16.14 12.03 -5.87
C TYR A 87 -15.08 13.05 -6.30
N LEU A 88 -13.96 13.08 -5.56
CA LEU A 88 -12.84 13.97 -5.85
C LEU A 88 -11.54 13.18 -5.80
N VAL A 89 -10.69 13.41 -6.79
CA VAL A 89 -9.27 13.05 -6.78
C VAL A 89 -8.42 14.32 -6.79
N ILE A 90 -7.38 14.38 -5.97
CA ILE A 90 -6.36 15.41 -6.00
C ILE A 90 -5.00 14.75 -6.27
N GLU A 91 -4.23 15.31 -7.20
CA GLU A 91 -2.85 14.94 -7.46
C GLU A 91 -1.95 16.17 -7.29
N ILE A 92 -0.79 15.98 -6.66
CA ILE A 92 0.20 17.02 -6.47
C ILE A 92 1.37 16.71 -7.40
N THR A 93 1.64 17.60 -8.33
CA THR A 93 2.57 17.29 -9.42
C THR A 93 4.02 17.32 -8.95
N TYR A 94 4.80 16.42 -9.52
CA TYR A 94 6.25 16.57 -9.59
C TYR A 94 6.62 17.30 -10.89
N PRO A 95 7.52 18.29 -10.87
CA PRO A 95 7.97 18.96 -12.09
C PRO A 95 8.50 17.99 -13.15
N GLU A 96 9.14 16.89 -12.75
CA GLU A 96 9.64 15.85 -13.65
C GLU A 96 8.59 14.84 -14.13
N GLN A 97 7.37 14.84 -13.58
CA GLN A 97 6.29 13.90 -13.92
C GLN A 97 4.96 14.61 -14.24
N ASP A 98 5.01 15.92 -14.53
CA ASP A 98 3.84 16.77 -14.76
C ASP A 98 2.86 16.21 -15.82
N ALA A 99 3.40 15.62 -16.90
CA ALA A 99 2.61 14.99 -17.95
C ALA A 99 1.86 13.72 -17.48
N VAL A 100 2.38 13.00 -16.48
CA VAL A 100 1.72 11.81 -15.93
C VAL A 100 0.39 12.19 -15.31
N ASP A 101 0.37 13.24 -14.48
CA ASP A 101 -0.85 13.67 -13.82
C ASP A 101 -1.80 14.37 -14.81
N ARG A 102 -1.27 15.34 -15.57
CA ARG A 102 -2.07 16.20 -16.46
C ARG A 102 -2.64 15.52 -17.69
N GLU A 103 -1.97 14.50 -18.21
CA GLU A 103 -2.39 13.82 -19.44
C GLU A 103 -2.87 12.40 -19.14
N PHE A 104 -2.00 11.56 -18.59
CA PHE A 104 -2.29 10.14 -18.41
C PHE A 104 -3.35 9.90 -17.34
N ARG A 105 -3.13 10.36 -16.10
CA ARG A 105 -4.09 10.18 -15.00
C ARG A 105 -5.38 10.94 -15.27
N ARG A 106 -5.30 12.18 -15.76
CA ARG A 106 -6.49 12.94 -16.18
C ARG A 106 -7.37 12.15 -17.15
N SER A 107 -6.80 11.57 -18.20
CA SER A 107 -7.56 10.79 -19.18
C SER A 107 -8.21 9.56 -18.55
N ARG A 108 -7.55 8.90 -17.60
CA ARG A 108 -8.13 7.77 -16.85
C ARG A 108 -9.28 8.20 -15.94
N TYR A 109 -9.13 9.30 -15.21
CA TYR A 109 -10.19 9.85 -14.36
C TYR A 109 -11.38 10.35 -15.18
N GLU A 110 -11.12 10.93 -16.36
CA GLU A 110 -12.17 11.37 -17.29
C GLU A 110 -12.98 10.19 -17.85
N GLN A 111 -12.30 9.13 -18.29
CA GLN A 111 -12.93 7.90 -18.76
C GLN A 111 -13.75 7.20 -17.67
N ALA A 112 -13.31 7.33 -16.42
CA ALA A 112 -14.01 6.81 -15.25
C ALA A 112 -15.07 7.76 -14.70
N GLU A 113 -15.28 8.93 -15.31
CA GLU A 113 -16.29 9.91 -14.91
C GLU A 113 -16.11 10.42 -13.46
N VAL A 114 -14.87 10.53 -12.98
CA VAL A 114 -14.57 11.09 -11.66
C VAL A 114 -15.04 12.54 -11.62
N GLN A 115 -15.99 12.84 -10.73
CA GLN A 115 -16.74 14.11 -10.76
C GLN A 115 -15.86 15.35 -10.64
N HIS A 116 -14.80 15.29 -9.81
CA HIS A 116 -13.82 16.35 -9.65
C HIS A 116 -12.40 15.80 -9.68
N TYR A 117 -11.53 16.45 -10.45
CA TYR A 117 -10.12 16.15 -10.50
C TYR A 117 -9.31 17.43 -10.30
N TRP A 118 -8.55 17.50 -9.21
CA TRP A 118 -7.72 18.65 -8.89
C TRP A 118 -6.25 18.35 -9.13
N ILE A 119 -5.57 19.29 -9.78
CA ILE A 119 -4.12 19.26 -9.97
C ILE A 119 -3.53 20.39 -9.15
N VAL A 120 -2.58 20.07 -8.28
CA VAL A 120 -1.83 21.04 -7.48
C VAL A 120 -0.42 21.13 -8.06
N ASP A 121 0.00 22.33 -8.46
CA ASP A 121 1.35 22.62 -8.90
C ASP A 121 2.09 23.39 -7.79
N PRO A 122 2.95 22.72 -6.99
CA PRO A 122 3.74 23.36 -5.93
C PRO A 122 4.63 24.48 -6.45
N ALA A 123 5.25 24.29 -7.61
CA ALA A 123 6.23 25.21 -8.16
C ALA A 123 5.58 26.54 -8.57
N LYS A 124 4.34 26.49 -9.07
CA LYS A 124 3.56 27.67 -9.44
C LYS A 124 2.64 28.17 -8.34
N GLN A 125 2.48 27.41 -7.25
CA GLN A 125 1.48 27.64 -6.21
C GLN A 125 0.07 27.77 -6.81
N GLN A 126 -0.31 26.82 -7.67
CA GLN A 126 -1.55 26.86 -8.43
C GLN A 126 -2.38 25.60 -8.24
N PHE A 127 -3.69 25.78 -8.34
CA PHE A 127 -4.68 24.71 -8.41
C PHE A 127 -5.39 24.78 -9.75
N GLU A 128 -5.59 23.63 -10.36
CA GLU A 128 -6.50 23.45 -11.50
C GLU A 128 -7.65 22.55 -11.08
N PHE A 129 -8.86 23.04 -11.30
CA PHE A 129 -10.08 22.37 -10.88
C PHE A 129 -10.79 21.80 -12.10
N TRP A 130 -10.65 20.51 -12.38
CA TRP A 130 -11.38 19.86 -13.47
C TRP A 130 -12.69 19.29 -12.95
N GLN A 131 -13.79 19.63 -13.62
CA GLN A 131 -15.13 19.13 -13.30
C GLN A 131 -15.65 18.31 -14.47
N TRP A 132 -16.10 17.08 -14.19
CA TRP A 132 -16.67 16.22 -15.21
C TRP A 132 -18.06 16.71 -15.64
N SER A 133 -18.30 16.66 -16.94
CA SER A 133 -19.61 16.82 -17.57
C SER A 133 -19.79 15.77 -18.70
N PRO A 134 -20.99 15.63 -19.27
CA PRO A 134 -21.20 14.78 -20.44
C PRO A 134 -20.33 15.15 -21.66
N ASP A 135 -19.80 16.38 -21.73
CA ASP A 135 -18.90 16.84 -22.79
C ASP A 135 -17.41 16.60 -22.45
N GLY A 136 -17.13 15.92 -21.34
CA GLY A 136 -15.79 15.70 -20.80
C GLY A 136 -15.40 16.71 -19.72
N TYR A 137 -14.11 16.71 -19.35
CA TYR A 137 -13.61 17.60 -18.30
C TYR A 137 -13.59 19.07 -18.72
N GLN A 138 -14.18 19.91 -17.88
CA GLN A 138 -14.15 21.37 -18.02
C GLN A 138 -13.35 21.99 -16.87
N LEU A 139 -12.61 23.07 -17.16
CA LEU A 139 -11.88 23.79 -16.13
C LEU A 139 -12.85 24.67 -15.34
N GLY A 140 -12.94 24.41 -14.04
CA GLY A 140 -13.70 25.19 -13.08
C GLY A 140 -13.08 26.56 -12.83
N THR A 141 -13.94 27.52 -12.53
CA THR A 141 -13.55 28.92 -12.29
C THR A 141 -13.54 29.24 -10.81
N ILE A 142 -12.62 30.11 -10.41
CA ILE A 142 -12.63 30.74 -9.09
C ILE A 142 -13.62 31.91 -9.14
N ASP A 143 -14.47 32.02 -8.12
CA ASP A 143 -15.44 33.10 -7.98
C ASP A 143 -14.73 34.45 -7.74
N PRO A 144 -15.41 35.60 -7.94
CA PRO A 144 -14.80 36.92 -7.76
C PRO A 144 -14.22 37.20 -6.36
N ASP A 145 -14.63 36.44 -5.36
CA ASP A 145 -14.13 36.51 -3.99
C ASP A 145 -12.93 35.59 -3.71
N GLY A 146 -12.34 35.00 -4.76
CA GLY A 146 -11.13 34.18 -4.67
C GLY A 146 -11.37 32.76 -4.19
N CYS A 147 -12.64 32.30 -4.13
CA CYS A 147 -12.99 30.96 -3.69
C CYS A 147 -13.47 30.07 -4.85
N TYR A 148 -13.08 28.79 -4.81
CA TYR A 148 -13.65 27.74 -5.64
C TYR A 148 -14.82 27.06 -4.92
N ARG A 149 -15.95 26.87 -5.60
CA ARG A 149 -17.20 26.30 -5.04
C ARG A 149 -17.80 25.17 -5.88
N GLY A 150 -16.95 24.30 -6.43
CA GLY A 150 -17.42 23.14 -7.22
C GLY A 150 -17.82 21.91 -6.39
N ILE A 151 -17.45 21.85 -5.12
CA ILE A 151 -17.61 20.65 -4.28
C ILE A 151 -18.68 20.87 -3.22
N GLY A 152 -19.85 20.26 -3.40
CA GLY A 152 -20.94 20.33 -2.43
C GLY A 152 -21.23 21.77 -1.99
N ASN A 153 -21.32 21.97 -0.68
CA ASN A 153 -21.46 23.28 -0.03
C ASN A 153 -20.14 23.80 0.54
N MET A 154 -19.00 23.31 0.03
CA MET A 154 -17.68 23.75 0.45
C MET A 154 -17.20 24.92 -0.38
N SER A 155 -16.45 25.81 0.24
CA SER A 155 -15.64 26.79 -0.47
C SER A 155 -14.16 26.58 -0.13
N PHE A 156 -13.31 26.73 -1.14
CA PHE A 156 -11.86 26.61 -1.00
C PHE A 156 -11.17 27.86 -1.53
N SER A 157 -10.30 28.48 -0.73
CA SER A 157 -9.47 29.61 -1.17
C SER A 157 -8.01 29.16 -1.37
N PRO A 158 -7.54 29.06 -2.63
CA PRO A 158 -6.14 28.76 -2.93
C PRO A 158 -5.16 29.78 -2.35
N GLU A 159 -5.51 31.06 -2.36
CA GLU A 159 -4.67 32.13 -1.82
C GLU A 159 -4.44 31.95 -0.32
N ILE A 160 -5.51 31.71 0.44
CA ILE A 160 -5.42 31.46 1.90
C ILE A 160 -4.66 30.16 2.18
N PHE A 161 -4.85 29.13 1.36
CA PHE A 161 -4.10 27.87 1.49
C PHE A 161 -2.59 28.11 1.44
N TRP A 162 -2.10 28.79 0.41
CA TRP A 162 -0.67 29.06 0.24
C TRP A 162 -0.16 30.03 1.30
N LEU A 163 -0.93 31.06 1.67
CA LEU A 163 -0.56 31.97 2.76
C LEU A 163 -0.34 31.22 4.07
N ASN A 164 -1.29 30.35 4.45
CA ASN A 164 -1.19 29.60 5.70
C ASN A 164 0.01 28.62 5.68
N MET A 165 0.34 28.03 4.52
CA MET A 165 1.55 27.21 4.34
C MET A 165 2.84 28.04 4.51
N GLN A 166 2.91 29.22 3.91
CA GLN A 166 4.07 30.12 4.03
C GLN A 166 4.28 30.59 5.47
N GLU A 167 3.21 30.84 6.20
CA GLU A 167 3.24 31.22 7.61
C GLU A 167 3.40 30.03 8.58
N ASN A 168 3.48 28.81 8.05
CA ASN A 168 3.56 27.57 8.83
C ASN A 168 2.42 27.46 9.88
N GLN A 169 1.22 27.96 9.54
CA GLN A 169 0.06 27.85 10.39
C GLN A 169 -0.46 26.41 10.37
N SER A 170 -0.76 25.83 11.53
CA SER A 170 -1.39 24.50 11.57
C SER A 170 -2.81 24.55 10.98
N PRO A 171 -3.23 23.54 10.18
CA PRO A 171 -4.62 23.42 9.71
C PRO A 171 -5.68 23.48 10.82
N TYR A 172 -5.33 23.07 12.04
CA TYR A 172 -6.24 23.01 13.18
C TYR A 172 -6.40 24.32 13.94
N THR A 173 -5.52 25.29 13.71
CA THR A 173 -5.50 26.57 14.44
C THR A 173 -5.52 27.78 13.51
N GLN A 174 -5.94 27.58 12.25
CA GLN A 174 -6.00 28.66 11.26
C GLN A 174 -6.96 29.74 11.73
N LYS A 175 -6.52 31.00 11.66
CA LYS A 175 -7.41 32.15 11.88
C LYS A 175 -8.36 32.37 10.71
N LEU A 176 -7.87 32.09 9.51
CA LEU A 176 -8.59 32.13 8.25
C LEU A 176 -8.49 30.76 7.60
N PRO A 177 -9.55 29.93 7.68
CA PRO A 177 -9.48 28.59 7.15
C PRO A 177 -9.49 28.60 5.62
N ALA A 178 -8.62 27.81 5.00
CA ALA A 178 -8.58 27.70 3.54
C ALA A 178 -9.82 27.00 2.96
N PHE A 179 -10.47 26.15 3.77
CA PHE A 179 -11.72 25.49 3.44
C PHE A 179 -12.81 25.90 4.43
N THR A 180 -14.02 26.13 3.93
CA THR A 180 -15.22 26.29 4.76
C THR A 180 -16.34 25.40 4.24
N SER A 181 -17.27 25.00 5.12
CA SER A 181 -18.47 24.24 4.78
C SER A 181 -19.65 24.80 5.58
N THR A 182 -20.85 24.83 4.99
CA THR A 182 -22.01 25.54 5.55
C THR A 182 -23.14 24.69 6.11
N ASP A 183 -23.06 23.36 6.08
CA ASP A 183 -24.09 22.49 6.67
C ASP A 183 -23.46 21.24 7.22
N ARG A 184 -24.01 20.72 8.31
CA ARG A 184 -23.70 19.38 8.80
C ARG A 184 -24.79 18.44 8.32
N ASP A 185 -24.43 17.50 7.45
CA ASP A 185 -25.28 16.36 7.13
C ASP A 185 -25.56 15.51 8.40
N LYS A 186 -26.45 14.51 8.30
CA LYS A 186 -26.68 13.55 9.38
C LYS A 186 -25.36 12.98 9.90
N GLU A 187 -25.25 12.83 11.22
CA GLU A 187 -24.06 12.20 11.81
C GLU A 187 -23.96 10.73 11.39
N TRP A 188 -22.73 10.26 11.20
CA TRP A 188 -22.43 8.89 10.80
C TRP A 188 -21.10 8.44 11.40
N ALA A 189 -20.88 7.14 11.44
CA ALA A 189 -19.63 6.56 11.90
C ALA A 189 -19.29 5.30 11.11
N PHE A 190 -17.99 5.01 11.01
CA PHE A 190 -17.54 3.68 10.62
C PHE A 190 -17.46 2.76 11.82
N ARG A 191 -17.90 1.52 11.64
CA ARG A 191 -17.72 0.43 12.60
C ARG A 191 -16.94 -0.69 11.94
N LYS A 192 -16.10 -1.34 12.73
CA LYS A 192 -15.41 -2.55 12.32
C LYS A 192 -16.32 -3.73 12.56
N GLU A 193 -16.60 -4.49 11.52
CA GLU A 193 -17.44 -5.69 11.57
C GLU A 193 -16.70 -6.87 10.96
N PRO A 194 -17.03 -8.12 11.31
CA PRO A 194 -16.51 -9.29 10.60
C PRO A 194 -16.83 -9.19 9.11
N GLY A 195 -15.81 -9.39 8.29
CA GLY A 195 -15.88 -9.37 6.83
C GLY A 195 -15.18 -10.56 6.21
N THR A 196 -15.35 -10.75 4.91
CA THR A 196 -14.61 -11.74 4.10
C THR A 196 -14.05 -11.10 2.83
N GLU A 197 -14.01 -9.78 2.80
CA GLU A 197 -13.61 -9.01 1.63
C GLU A 197 -12.10 -9.12 1.40
N LEU A 198 -11.74 -8.81 0.17
CA LEU A 198 -10.36 -8.76 -0.26
C LEU A 198 -9.60 -7.69 0.53
N SER A 199 -8.37 -8.00 0.92
CA SER A 199 -7.52 -7.13 1.74
C SER A 199 -6.06 -7.55 1.61
N TYR A 200 -5.15 -6.81 2.23
CA TYR A 200 -3.75 -7.23 2.33
C TYR A 200 -3.64 -8.64 2.91
N GLY A 201 -2.97 -9.53 2.17
CA GLY A 201 -2.77 -10.91 2.53
C GLY A 201 -3.96 -11.84 2.29
N SER A 202 -5.01 -11.40 1.60
CA SER A 202 -6.16 -12.27 1.29
C SER A 202 -5.82 -13.42 0.34
N LEU A 203 -4.88 -13.20 -0.59
CA LEU A 203 -4.35 -14.25 -1.47
C LEU A 203 -2.92 -14.64 -1.08
N PRO A 204 -2.53 -15.91 -1.25
CA PRO A 204 -1.14 -16.33 -1.06
C PRO A 204 -0.21 -15.59 -2.02
N PHE A 205 0.98 -15.24 -1.54
CA PHE A 205 1.97 -14.53 -2.34
C PHE A 205 2.79 -15.51 -3.20
N VAL A 206 2.37 -15.69 -4.45
CA VAL A 206 2.98 -16.63 -5.41
C VAL A 206 3.30 -15.90 -6.73
N PRO A 207 4.32 -15.03 -6.77
CA PRO A 207 4.64 -14.26 -7.96
C PRO A 207 5.14 -15.15 -9.11
N MET A 208 4.62 -14.92 -10.31
CA MET A 208 5.01 -15.65 -11.53
C MET A 208 5.83 -14.74 -12.44
N VAL A 209 7.16 -14.85 -12.37
CA VAL A 209 8.06 -14.04 -13.19
C VAL A 209 8.35 -14.74 -14.52
N GLY A 210 7.89 -14.13 -15.61
CA GLY A 210 8.11 -14.60 -16.99
C GLY A 210 9.28 -13.90 -17.68
N LEU A 211 9.68 -14.42 -18.86
CA LEU A 211 10.59 -13.68 -19.75
C LEU A 211 9.97 -12.36 -20.21
N ASN A 212 8.69 -12.42 -20.57
CA ASN A 212 7.87 -11.28 -20.94
C ASN A 212 7.02 -10.81 -19.74
N PRO A 213 6.47 -9.59 -19.79
CA PRO A 213 5.49 -9.11 -18.82
C PRO A 213 4.37 -10.12 -18.54
N VAL A 214 4.05 -10.27 -17.25
CA VAL A 214 2.92 -11.05 -16.74
C VAL A 214 1.97 -10.07 -16.06
N SER A 215 0.72 -10.05 -16.51
CA SER A 215 -0.32 -9.19 -15.93
C SER A 215 -0.57 -9.55 -14.47
N ILE A 216 -0.83 -8.52 -13.67
CA ILE A 216 -1.20 -8.63 -12.26
C ILE A 216 -2.67 -8.24 -12.18
N SER A 217 -3.50 -9.11 -11.60
CA SER A 217 -4.92 -8.78 -11.41
C SER A 217 -5.11 -7.79 -10.26
N PRO A 218 -6.23 -7.04 -10.21
CA PRO A 218 -6.56 -6.20 -9.06
C PRO A 218 -6.53 -6.97 -7.74
N GLU A 219 -7.00 -8.23 -7.73
CA GLU A 219 -7.03 -9.06 -6.53
C GLU A 219 -5.63 -9.41 -6.04
N GLN A 220 -4.72 -9.71 -6.97
CA GLN A 220 -3.31 -9.94 -6.66
C GLN A 220 -2.65 -8.67 -6.14
N PHE A 221 -2.89 -7.53 -6.78
CA PHE A 221 -2.34 -6.25 -6.35
C PHE A 221 -2.78 -5.88 -4.93
N ILE A 222 -4.09 -5.93 -4.66
CA ILE A 222 -4.67 -5.61 -3.36
C ILE A 222 -4.20 -6.59 -2.28
N SER A 223 -4.07 -7.88 -2.62
CA SER A 223 -3.61 -8.88 -1.67
C SER A 223 -2.11 -8.78 -1.37
N TRP A 224 -1.30 -8.51 -2.38
CA TRP A 224 0.15 -8.62 -2.24
C TRP A 224 0.79 -7.33 -1.77
N CYS A 225 0.29 -6.18 -2.22
CA CYS A 225 0.82 -4.88 -1.80
C CYS A 225 -0.13 -3.74 -2.19
N PRO A 226 -1.23 -3.50 -1.43
CA PRO A 226 -2.20 -2.46 -1.75
C PRO A 226 -1.63 -1.04 -1.55
N GLU A 227 -0.57 -0.89 -0.76
CA GLU A 227 0.06 0.39 -0.41
C GLU A 227 1.28 0.74 -1.28
N THR A 228 1.34 0.34 -2.56
CA THR A 228 2.56 0.37 -3.41
C THR A 228 3.07 1.74 -3.83
N LYS A 229 2.70 2.83 -3.18
CA LYS A 229 3.11 4.16 -3.62
C LYS A 229 4.63 4.34 -3.48
N LEU A 230 5.33 4.35 -4.62
CA LEU A 230 6.79 4.45 -4.73
C LEU A 230 7.29 5.91 -4.61
N GLU A 231 6.75 6.69 -3.67
CA GLU A 231 6.94 8.14 -3.59
C GLU A 231 7.97 8.59 -2.54
N SER A 232 8.83 7.70 -2.09
CA SER A 232 9.74 7.98 -0.96
C SER A 232 11.16 7.50 -1.18
N GLY A 233 12.09 8.44 -1.28
CA GLY A 233 13.54 8.22 -1.18
C GLY A 233 14.14 7.24 -2.21
N PRO A 234 15.46 7.00 -2.15
CA PRO A 234 16.12 6.05 -3.05
C PRO A 234 15.72 4.59 -2.82
N PHE A 235 15.08 4.28 -1.68
CA PHE A 235 14.65 2.93 -1.29
C PHE A 235 13.30 3.01 -0.54
N PRO A 236 12.16 3.03 -1.24
CA PRO A 236 10.86 3.09 -0.58
C PRO A 236 10.63 1.82 0.24
N LEU A 237 10.44 1.97 1.55
CA LEU A 237 9.88 0.92 2.41
C LEU A 237 8.37 0.92 2.20
N ILE A 238 7.88 -0.05 1.43
CA ILE A 238 6.47 -0.18 1.05
C ILE A 238 5.85 -1.19 2.00
N GLY A 239 4.96 -0.78 2.92
CA GLY A 239 4.35 -1.72 3.87
C GLY A 239 5.37 -2.57 4.66
N GLY A 240 6.56 -2.01 4.95
CA GLY A 240 7.68 -2.70 5.59
C GLY A 240 8.47 -3.63 4.66
N GLU A 241 9.25 -4.55 5.24
CA GLU A 241 10.10 -5.47 4.45
C GLU A 241 9.27 -6.39 3.56
N THR A 242 8.15 -6.93 4.07
CA THR A 242 7.28 -7.83 3.31
C THR A 242 6.60 -7.12 2.15
N GLY A 243 6.06 -5.91 2.35
CA GLY A 243 5.45 -5.17 1.23
C GLY A 243 6.50 -4.76 0.18
N THR A 244 7.70 -4.35 0.61
CA THR A 244 8.81 -4.01 -0.30
C THR A 244 9.20 -5.22 -1.15
N ARG A 245 9.34 -6.38 -0.50
CA ARG A 245 9.57 -7.68 -1.14
C ARG A 245 8.49 -7.97 -2.19
N ASN A 246 7.23 -7.81 -1.83
CA ASN A 246 6.09 -8.10 -2.70
C ASN A 246 6.02 -7.14 -3.89
N ALA A 247 6.24 -5.83 -3.67
CA ALA A 247 6.29 -4.82 -4.70
C ALA A 247 7.42 -5.07 -5.72
N ILE A 248 8.61 -5.47 -5.27
CA ILE A 248 9.71 -5.85 -6.17
C ILE A 248 9.30 -7.02 -7.07
N ALA A 249 8.67 -8.05 -6.50
CA ALA A 249 8.22 -9.18 -7.31
C ALA A 249 7.17 -8.77 -8.35
N MET A 250 6.23 -7.91 -7.97
CA MET A 250 5.24 -7.35 -8.90
C MET A 250 5.90 -6.54 -10.01
N LEU A 251 6.89 -5.70 -9.70
CA LEU A 251 7.67 -4.98 -10.73
C LEU A 251 8.37 -5.94 -11.69
N LEU A 252 8.96 -7.02 -11.17
CA LEU A 252 9.58 -8.07 -12.01
C LEU A 252 8.55 -8.77 -12.91
N MET A 253 7.34 -9.01 -12.42
CA MET A 253 6.25 -9.56 -13.21
C MET A 253 5.82 -8.58 -14.32
N SER A 254 5.56 -7.32 -13.97
CA SER A 254 5.08 -6.31 -14.91
C SER A 254 6.12 -5.94 -15.99
N LEU A 255 7.41 -5.98 -15.67
CA LEU A 255 8.47 -5.71 -16.65
C LEU A 255 8.86 -6.96 -17.44
N GLY A 256 8.75 -8.14 -16.84
CA GLY A 256 9.38 -9.36 -17.35
C GLY A 256 10.91 -9.34 -17.21
N LEU A 257 11.51 -10.52 -17.32
CA LEU A 257 12.97 -10.65 -17.19
C LEU A 257 13.73 -9.97 -18.34
N VAL A 258 13.19 -9.95 -19.56
CA VAL A 258 13.88 -9.36 -20.73
C VAL A 258 14.16 -7.86 -20.53
N GLU A 259 13.22 -7.11 -19.96
CA GLU A 259 13.44 -5.69 -19.67
C GLU A 259 14.22 -5.49 -18.37
N THR A 260 13.89 -6.27 -17.33
CA THR A 260 14.60 -6.21 -16.05
C THR A 260 16.11 -6.40 -16.22
N VAL A 261 16.54 -7.32 -17.09
CA VAL A 261 17.97 -7.59 -17.25
C VAL A 261 18.76 -6.40 -17.79
N LYS A 262 18.12 -5.49 -18.52
CA LYS A 262 18.76 -4.29 -19.06
C LYS A 262 19.05 -3.23 -17.99
N LEU A 263 18.38 -3.30 -16.84
CA LEU A 263 18.52 -2.36 -15.72
C LEU A 263 19.81 -2.57 -14.90
N ILE A 264 20.46 -3.71 -15.08
CA ILE A 264 21.63 -4.14 -14.31
C ILE A 264 22.74 -4.54 -15.29
N SER A 265 24.00 -4.33 -14.91
CA SER A 265 25.13 -4.72 -15.78
C SER A 265 25.16 -6.23 -16.04
N GLY A 266 25.55 -6.64 -17.25
CA GLY A 266 25.61 -8.06 -17.62
C GLY A 266 26.53 -8.89 -16.70
N TYR A 267 27.59 -8.27 -16.16
CA TYR A 267 28.47 -8.92 -15.17
C TYR A 267 27.71 -9.32 -13.91
N GLU A 268 26.86 -8.42 -13.40
CA GLU A 268 26.07 -8.67 -12.20
C GLU A 268 25.06 -9.79 -12.40
N TRP A 269 24.43 -9.87 -13.59
CA TRP A 269 23.58 -11.01 -13.93
C TRP A 269 24.32 -12.34 -13.93
N VAL A 270 25.47 -12.40 -14.59
CA VAL A 270 26.28 -13.63 -14.63
C VAL A 270 26.73 -14.02 -13.23
N ARG A 271 27.12 -13.04 -12.40
CA ARG A 271 27.50 -13.25 -11.00
C ARG A 271 26.35 -13.85 -10.19
N VAL A 272 25.15 -13.26 -10.29
CA VAL A 272 23.95 -13.73 -9.58
C VAL A 272 23.52 -15.10 -10.09
N LEU A 273 23.44 -15.32 -11.41
CA LEU A 273 23.06 -16.61 -11.98
C LEU A 273 24.00 -17.74 -11.56
N ARG A 274 25.32 -17.50 -11.58
CA ARG A 274 26.30 -18.48 -11.08
C ARG A 274 26.11 -18.80 -9.61
N ARG A 275 25.79 -17.79 -8.80
CA ARG A 275 25.47 -17.98 -7.38
C ARG A 275 24.21 -18.83 -7.23
N VAL A 276 23.12 -18.50 -7.92
CA VAL A 276 21.86 -19.27 -7.91
C VAL A 276 22.08 -20.71 -8.34
N THR A 277 22.86 -20.97 -9.39
CA THR A 277 23.18 -22.34 -9.82
C THR A 277 23.89 -23.14 -8.74
N ARG A 278 24.88 -22.55 -8.04
CA ARG A 278 25.57 -23.21 -6.92
C ARG A 278 24.61 -23.47 -5.76
N GLU A 279 23.79 -22.48 -5.43
CA GLU A 279 22.77 -22.58 -4.38
C GLU A 279 21.75 -23.69 -4.67
N GLN A 280 21.39 -23.90 -5.94
CA GLN A 280 20.52 -25.00 -6.38
C GLN A 280 21.21 -26.37 -6.32
N GLN A 281 22.50 -26.44 -6.69
CA GLN A 281 23.28 -27.68 -6.55
C GLN A 281 23.40 -28.13 -5.09
N GLN A 282 23.39 -27.18 -4.15
CA GLN A 282 23.46 -27.42 -2.71
C GLN A 282 22.08 -27.41 -2.04
N ASP A 283 20.97 -27.40 -2.79
CA ASP A 283 19.63 -27.18 -2.23
C ASP A 283 19.25 -28.22 -1.17
N ALA A 284 19.54 -29.50 -1.43
CA ALA A 284 19.24 -30.58 -0.49
C ALA A 284 19.96 -30.40 0.86
N GLU A 285 21.25 -30.05 0.82
CA GLU A 285 22.04 -29.78 2.03
C GLU A 285 21.52 -28.54 2.76
N ARG A 286 21.24 -27.45 2.02
CA ARG A 286 20.67 -26.22 2.58
C ARG A 286 19.31 -26.45 3.22
N LYS A 287 18.41 -27.18 2.57
CA LYS A 287 17.11 -27.58 3.14
C LYS A 287 17.31 -28.40 4.40
N SER A 288 18.24 -29.36 4.42
CA SER A 288 18.52 -30.16 5.61
C SER A 288 19.01 -29.30 6.79
N GLN A 289 19.91 -28.34 6.54
CA GLN A 289 20.36 -27.38 7.55
C GLN A 289 19.20 -26.51 8.05
N TRP A 290 18.38 -25.97 7.15
CA TRP A 290 17.21 -25.16 7.52
C TRP A 290 16.19 -25.97 8.32
N TRP A 291 15.98 -27.24 8.01
CA TRP A 291 15.14 -28.15 8.78
C TRP A 291 15.65 -28.36 10.21
N GLN A 292 16.96 -28.56 10.36
CA GLN A 292 17.57 -28.68 11.68
C GLN A 292 17.37 -27.39 12.48
N GLN A 293 17.65 -26.24 11.88
CA GLN A 293 17.50 -24.93 12.52
C GLN A 293 16.05 -24.63 12.89
N ALA A 294 15.09 -24.93 12.00
CA ALA A 294 13.67 -24.78 12.27
C ALA A 294 13.24 -25.59 13.51
N ARG A 295 13.72 -26.83 13.64
CA ARG A 295 13.43 -27.70 14.80
C ARG A 295 14.08 -27.20 16.09
N GLU A 296 15.33 -26.74 16.02
CA GLU A 296 16.04 -26.17 17.17
C GLU A 296 15.32 -24.91 17.69
N ILE A 297 14.96 -23.99 16.78
CA ILE A 297 14.19 -22.78 17.10
C ILE A 297 12.83 -23.14 17.68
N ALA A 298 12.09 -24.06 17.05
CA ALA A 298 10.78 -24.51 17.53
C ALA A 298 10.86 -25.10 18.94
N GLN A 299 11.88 -25.91 19.23
CA GLN A 299 12.05 -26.49 20.55
C GLN A 299 12.32 -25.42 21.60
N ARG A 300 13.23 -24.46 21.32
CA ARG A 300 13.53 -23.34 22.23
C ARG A 300 12.29 -22.49 22.52
N LEU A 301 11.49 -22.20 21.50
CA LEU A 301 10.24 -21.45 21.67
C LEU A 301 9.27 -22.14 22.64
N VAL A 302 9.14 -23.47 22.56
CA VAL A 302 8.27 -24.23 23.46
C VAL A 302 8.88 -24.35 24.86
N THR A 303 10.18 -24.67 24.99
CA THR A 303 10.78 -24.98 26.29
C THR A 303 11.20 -23.76 27.10
N GLU A 304 11.78 -22.75 26.44
CA GLU A 304 12.34 -21.56 27.10
C GLU A 304 11.29 -20.45 27.17
N HIS A 305 10.48 -20.31 26.12
CA HIS A 305 9.51 -19.21 25.98
C HIS A 305 8.06 -19.64 26.21
N LYS A 306 7.81 -20.92 26.53
CA LYS A 306 6.48 -21.47 26.88
C LYS A 306 5.41 -21.24 25.81
N VAL A 307 5.80 -21.12 24.55
CA VAL A 307 4.85 -21.13 23.42
C VAL A 307 4.16 -22.50 23.38
N GLY A 308 2.83 -22.56 23.28
CA GLY A 308 2.11 -23.83 23.35
C GLY A 308 2.36 -24.76 22.16
N GLY A 309 2.66 -24.20 20.99
CA GLY A 309 3.25 -24.98 19.90
C GLY A 309 3.73 -24.17 18.69
N VAL A 310 4.50 -24.86 17.86
CA VAL A 310 5.19 -24.30 16.69
C VAL A 310 5.02 -25.22 15.49
N GLY A 311 4.55 -24.64 14.39
CA GLY A 311 4.40 -25.30 13.09
C GLY A 311 5.29 -24.64 12.05
N LEU A 312 5.56 -25.38 10.99
CA LEU A 312 6.29 -24.93 9.81
C LEU A 312 5.34 -24.81 8.63
N ILE A 313 5.47 -23.74 7.85
CA ILE A 313 4.81 -23.55 6.55
C ILE A 313 5.83 -23.02 5.52
N GLY A 314 5.43 -22.92 4.26
CA GLY A 314 6.19 -22.21 3.24
C GLY A 314 7.23 -23.07 2.51
N SER A 315 8.31 -22.39 2.10
CA SER A 315 9.30 -22.94 1.15
C SER A 315 9.98 -24.23 1.59
N LEU A 316 10.10 -24.46 2.90
CA LEU A 316 10.79 -25.63 3.42
C LEU A 316 9.97 -26.93 3.29
N LEU A 317 8.64 -26.80 3.16
CA LEU A 317 7.70 -27.88 2.85
C LEU A 317 7.41 -28.03 1.34
N SER A 318 8.04 -27.19 0.52
CA SER A 318 7.86 -27.20 -0.92
C SER A 318 8.85 -28.12 -1.60
N GLU A 319 8.40 -28.80 -2.66
CA GLU A 319 9.26 -29.58 -3.56
C GLU A 319 10.18 -28.67 -4.41
N HIS A 320 9.85 -27.38 -4.54
CA HIS A 320 10.68 -26.43 -5.28
C HIS A 320 11.97 -26.10 -4.55
N PRO A 321 13.09 -25.84 -5.27
CA PRO A 321 14.33 -25.38 -4.66
C PRO A 321 14.15 -24.07 -3.90
N LEU A 322 14.91 -23.90 -2.81
CA LEU A 322 14.99 -22.64 -2.09
C LEU A 322 15.52 -21.53 -3.00
N ASN A 323 14.83 -20.39 -3.00
CA ASN A 323 15.19 -19.24 -3.81
C ASN A 323 15.30 -17.97 -2.94
N ARG A 324 15.47 -16.80 -3.59
CA ARG A 324 15.66 -15.52 -2.89
C ARG A 324 14.49 -15.13 -1.96
N TRP A 325 13.28 -15.62 -2.25
CA TRP A 325 12.07 -15.38 -1.47
C TRP A 325 11.81 -16.44 -0.40
N SER A 326 12.61 -17.51 -0.38
CA SER A 326 12.47 -18.58 0.61
C SER A 326 12.95 -18.14 1.99
N GLN A 327 12.22 -18.59 3.00
CA GLN A 327 12.52 -18.36 4.42
C GLN A 327 12.01 -19.55 5.24
N ILE A 328 12.55 -19.73 6.44
CA ILE A 328 11.94 -20.60 7.46
C ILE A 328 10.75 -19.82 8.04
N HIS A 329 9.53 -20.24 7.73
CA HIS A 329 8.33 -19.59 8.25
C HIS A 329 7.71 -20.44 9.34
N LEU A 330 7.88 -20.01 10.59
CA LEU A 330 7.32 -20.68 11.76
C LEU A 330 6.03 -19.99 12.20
N LEU A 331 5.00 -20.80 12.41
CA LEU A 331 3.71 -20.42 12.95
C LEU A 331 3.67 -20.74 14.45
N LEU A 332 3.29 -19.78 15.27
CA LEU A 332 3.23 -19.91 16.73
C LEU A 332 1.77 -19.89 17.20
N TRP A 333 1.37 -20.75 18.14
CA TRP A 333 0.07 -20.66 18.82
C TRP A 333 0.23 -20.77 20.33
N ASP A 334 -0.78 -20.28 21.06
CA ASP A 334 -0.76 -20.13 22.52
C ASP A 334 0.52 -19.38 22.98
N VAL A 335 0.75 -18.23 22.37
CA VAL A 335 1.93 -17.38 22.64
C VAL A 335 1.72 -16.58 23.94
N PRO A 336 2.61 -16.67 24.94
CA PRO A 336 2.47 -15.92 26.18
C PRO A 336 2.58 -14.39 25.97
N ASN A 337 1.82 -13.61 26.74
CA ASN A 337 1.81 -12.13 26.62
C ASN A 337 3.18 -11.50 26.92
N GLU A 338 3.99 -12.15 27.78
CA GLU A 338 5.34 -11.75 28.11
C GLU A 338 6.35 -12.03 26.99
N PHE A 339 6.04 -12.93 26.04
CA PHE A 339 6.96 -13.26 24.96
C PHE A 339 7.16 -12.06 24.04
N LYS A 340 8.43 -11.65 23.88
CA LYS A 340 8.81 -10.56 22.98
C LYS A 340 9.51 -11.15 21.77
N LYS A 341 8.75 -11.32 20.68
CA LYS A 341 9.23 -11.85 19.40
C LYS A 341 10.52 -11.18 18.91
N TRP A 342 10.60 -9.85 18.98
CA TRP A 342 11.77 -9.10 18.51
C TRP A 342 13.04 -9.44 19.32
N VAL A 343 12.95 -9.55 20.64
CA VAL A 343 14.07 -9.96 21.52
C VAL A 343 14.51 -11.39 21.17
N PHE A 344 13.57 -12.29 20.92
CA PHE A 344 13.92 -13.65 20.52
C PHE A 344 14.64 -13.68 19.16
N MET A 345 14.20 -12.87 18.20
CA MET A 345 14.82 -12.80 16.88
C MET A 345 16.28 -12.32 16.93
N GLU A 346 16.67 -11.52 17.92
CA GLU A 346 18.09 -11.15 18.16
C GLU A 346 18.97 -12.35 18.53
N THR A 347 18.38 -13.47 18.96
CA THR A 347 19.09 -14.72 19.27
C THR A 347 19.16 -15.70 18.10
N VAL A 348 18.48 -15.40 17.00
CA VAL A 348 18.46 -16.22 15.78
C VAL A 348 19.61 -15.75 14.87
N PRO A 349 20.42 -16.66 14.30
CA PRO A 349 21.49 -16.29 13.38
C PRO A 349 20.97 -15.44 12.20
N GLU A 350 21.61 -14.29 11.94
CA GLU A 350 21.21 -13.35 10.88
C GLU A 350 21.35 -13.91 9.46
N ASP A 351 22.16 -14.95 9.27
CA ASP A 351 22.42 -15.58 7.97
C ASP A 351 21.27 -16.48 7.49
N ILE A 352 20.31 -16.77 8.37
CA ILE A 352 19.14 -17.61 8.06
C ILE A 352 17.88 -16.75 8.08
N PRO A 353 17.17 -16.60 6.94
CA PRO A 353 15.93 -15.85 6.91
C PRO A 353 14.83 -16.63 7.66
N VAL A 354 14.50 -16.18 8.87
CA VAL A 354 13.43 -16.75 9.70
C VAL A 354 12.31 -15.73 9.87
N LYS A 355 11.07 -16.16 9.62
CA LYS A 355 9.85 -15.40 9.90
C LYS A 355 9.04 -16.10 10.99
N LEU A 356 8.70 -15.35 12.03
CA LEU A 356 7.81 -15.79 13.10
C LEU A 356 6.45 -15.09 12.97
N THR A 357 5.39 -15.88 12.75
CA THR A 357 4.00 -15.42 12.69
C THR A 357 3.21 -16.11 13.79
N GLU A 358 2.52 -15.35 14.64
CA GLU A 358 1.54 -15.96 15.54
C GLU A 358 0.28 -16.28 14.72
N ALA A 359 -0.33 -17.44 14.96
CA ALA A 359 -1.46 -17.93 14.19
C ALA A 359 -2.65 -16.95 14.17
N VAL A 360 -2.87 -16.26 15.28
CA VAL A 360 -3.88 -15.20 15.41
C VAL A 360 -3.61 -13.98 14.53
N TRP A 361 -2.38 -13.81 14.05
CA TRP A 361 -1.96 -12.75 13.12
C TRP A 361 -1.62 -13.28 11.73
N ALA A 362 -1.87 -14.58 11.45
CA ALA A 362 -1.69 -15.13 10.13
C ALA A 362 -2.68 -14.49 9.16
N LEU A 363 -2.20 -14.18 7.95
CA LEU A 363 -3.03 -13.58 6.92
C LEU A 363 -4.01 -14.64 6.37
N PRO A 364 -5.18 -14.24 5.86
CA PRO A 364 -6.16 -15.20 5.33
C PRO A 364 -5.60 -16.10 4.21
N GLY A 365 -4.75 -15.54 3.34
CA GLY A 365 -4.07 -16.28 2.28
C GLY A 365 -3.02 -17.28 2.79
N ASP A 366 -2.43 -17.04 3.96
CA ASP A 366 -1.55 -18.01 4.62
C ASP A 366 -2.37 -19.18 5.20
N TRP A 367 -3.67 -18.99 5.48
CA TRP A 367 -4.47 -19.96 6.22
C TRP A 367 -4.78 -21.23 5.46
N GLN A 368 -4.91 -21.16 4.14
CA GLN A 368 -5.02 -22.36 3.33
C GLN A 368 -3.77 -23.23 3.50
N GLU A 369 -2.59 -22.60 3.42
CA GLU A 369 -1.31 -23.30 3.61
C GLU A 369 -1.18 -23.87 5.03
N ILE A 370 -1.60 -23.12 6.05
CA ILE A 370 -1.61 -23.57 7.45
C ILE A 370 -2.53 -24.78 7.63
N ALA A 371 -3.72 -24.76 7.04
CA ALA A 371 -4.71 -25.82 7.20
C ALA A 371 -4.30 -27.12 6.48
N GLU A 372 -3.73 -26.99 5.28
CA GLU A 372 -3.49 -28.13 4.38
C GLU A 372 -2.08 -28.71 4.50
N ARG A 373 -1.07 -27.85 4.70
CA ARG A 373 0.34 -28.23 4.50
C ARG A 373 1.20 -28.11 5.75
N MET A 374 0.74 -27.44 6.81
CA MET A 374 1.57 -27.21 7.99
C MET A 374 2.09 -28.50 8.63
N GLU A 375 3.38 -28.52 8.94
CA GLU A 375 4.00 -29.58 9.74
C GLU A 375 4.28 -29.08 11.16
N THR A 376 3.73 -29.75 12.17
CA THR A 376 4.02 -29.41 13.58
C THR A 376 5.44 -29.83 13.95
N LEU A 377 6.27 -28.87 14.37
CA LEU A 377 7.65 -29.14 14.78
C LEU A 377 7.77 -29.40 16.28
N ALA A 378 7.00 -28.67 17.11
CA ALA A 378 7.05 -28.78 18.57
C ALA A 378 5.72 -28.35 19.22
N GLY A 379 5.50 -28.80 20.47
CA GLY A 379 4.33 -28.45 21.27
C GLY A 379 3.11 -29.35 21.04
N ARG A 380 1.94 -28.92 21.53
CA ARG A 380 0.67 -29.66 21.41
C ARG A 380 -0.42 -28.75 20.84
N GLY A 381 -1.48 -29.37 20.32
CA GLY A 381 -2.63 -28.67 19.77
C GLY A 381 -2.46 -28.29 18.29
N LYS A 382 -3.35 -27.43 17.83
CA LYS A 382 -3.35 -26.84 16.49
C LYS A 382 -3.70 -25.36 16.61
N PRO A 383 -3.21 -24.50 15.68
CA PRO A 383 -3.58 -23.10 15.66
C PRO A 383 -5.11 -22.95 15.55
N HIS A 384 -5.66 -22.02 16.32
CA HIS A 384 -7.02 -21.52 16.09
C HIS A 384 -7.02 -20.64 14.84
N GLY A 385 -8.15 -20.65 14.12
CA GLY A 385 -8.40 -20.02 12.80
C GLY A 385 -7.79 -18.63 12.56
N PRO A 386 -7.84 -18.12 11.32
CA PRO A 386 -7.28 -16.81 11.01
C PRO A 386 -7.88 -15.75 11.93
N ARG A 387 -7.17 -14.63 12.06
CA ARG A 387 -7.82 -13.41 12.53
C ARG A 387 -9.09 -13.23 11.69
N PRO A 388 -10.27 -13.07 12.32
CA PRO A 388 -11.45 -12.65 11.58
C PRO A 388 -11.09 -11.39 10.79
N GLN A 389 -11.31 -11.41 9.48
CA GLN A 389 -11.14 -10.21 8.70
C GLN A 389 -12.15 -9.19 9.20
N GLU A 390 -11.72 -7.93 9.29
CA GLU A 390 -12.56 -6.82 9.69
C GLU A 390 -12.82 -5.97 8.46
N ARG A 391 -14.08 -5.60 8.24
CA ARG A 391 -14.50 -4.63 7.24
C ARG A 391 -14.98 -3.34 7.89
N MET A 392 -14.87 -2.26 7.15
CA MET A 392 -15.32 -0.93 7.58
C MET A 392 -16.74 -0.71 7.08
N VAL A 393 -17.72 -0.79 7.98
CA VAL A 393 -19.13 -0.60 7.64
C VAL A 393 -19.56 0.79 8.02
N PHE A 394 -20.23 1.47 7.11
CA PHE A 394 -20.85 2.76 7.34
C PHE A 394 -22.15 2.60 8.13
N HIS A 395 -22.32 3.41 9.18
CA HIS A 395 -23.55 3.49 9.97
C HIS A 395 -24.00 4.93 10.07
N TRP A 396 -25.28 5.17 9.76
CA TRP A 396 -25.93 6.40 10.23
C TRP A 396 -26.03 6.36 11.75
N LEU A 397 -25.70 7.47 12.39
CA LEU A 397 -26.02 7.65 13.80
C LEU A 397 -27.45 8.17 13.84
N ASP A 398 -28.36 7.35 14.39
CA ASP A 398 -29.72 7.82 14.62
C ASP A 398 -29.64 9.03 15.54
N THR A 399 -30.21 10.14 15.08
CA THR A 399 -30.61 11.23 15.97
C THR A 399 -31.89 10.75 16.65
N ASP A 400 -31.77 10.24 17.88
CA ASP A 400 -32.91 9.99 18.76
C ASP A 400 -33.82 11.24 18.88
#